data_AF-A0A7V9FVA5-F1
#
_entry.id   AF-A0A7V9FVA5-F1
#
_cell.length_a   1.000
_cell.length_b   1.000
_cell.length_c   1.000
_cell.angle_alpha   90.00
_cell.angle_beta   90.00
_cell.angle_gamma   90.00
#
_symmetry.space_group_name_H-M   'P 1'
#
loop_
_entity.id
_entity.type
_entity.pdbx_description
1 polymer ?
#
loop_
_entity_poly.entity_id
_entity_poly.type
_entity_poly.pdbx_seq_one_letter_code
_entity_poly.pdbx_strand_id
1 'polypeptide(L)'
;MECTGFGLNLVSGNYEFASLIVIDDEEFWTRHGGQVEANWESSSLRRYSSLDSSLLSELISDVAWSNEGLFALLQGLRRLSQIGGYRVSLPRIDWEIRS
;
A
#
# COMPACT_ATOMS: atom_id res chain seq x y z
N MET A 1 -12.30 -5.50 1.53
CA MET A 1 -11.24 -5.47 0.51
C MET A 1 -11.76 -4.67 -0.66
N GLU A 2 -11.04 -3.63 -1.09
CA GLU A 2 -11.40 -2.75 -2.21
C GLU A 2 -10.30 -2.82 -3.28
N CYS A 3 -10.67 -2.95 -4.55
CA CYS A 3 -9.74 -2.79 -5.67
C CYS A 3 -9.48 -1.31 -5.91
N THR A 4 -8.23 -0.87 -5.75
CA THR A 4 -7.83 0.54 -5.80
C THR A 4 -7.31 0.99 -7.16
N GLY A 5 -7.01 0.04 -8.05
CA GLY A 5 -6.56 0.34 -9.39
C GLY A 5 -6.38 -0.90 -10.26
N PHE A 6 -6.41 -0.65 -11.57
CA PHE A 6 -6.13 -1.61 -12.63
C PHE A 6 -4.95 -1.11 -13.45
N GLY A 7 -3.96 -1.96 -13.67
CA GLY A 7 -2.77 -1.66 -14.47
C GLY A 7 -2.52 -2.70 -15.55
N LEU A 8 -1.95 -2.26 -16.67
CA LEU A 8 -1.39 -3.14 -17.69
C LEU A 8 0.13 -3.00 -17.65
N ASN A 9 0.84 -4.08 -17.31
CA ASN A 9 2.28 -4.10 -17.42
C ASN A 9 2.66 -4.23 -18.90
N LEU A 10 3.29 -3.19 -19.47
CA LEU A 10 3.66 -3.15 -20.88
C LEU A 10 4.88 -4.03 -21.23
N VAL A 11 5.65 -4.47 -20.24
CA VAL A 11 6.79 -5.37 -20.42
C VAL A 11 6.32 -6.83 -20.52
N SER A 12 5.43 -7.24 -19.61
CA SER A 12 4.96 -8.64 -19.53
C SER A 12 3.62 -8.89 -20.22
N GLY A 13 2.80 -7.85 -20.42
CA GLY A 13 1.42 -7.96 -20.89
C GLY A 13 0.41 -8.35 -19.80
N ASN A 14 0.83 -8.46 -18.53
CA ASN A 14 -0.03 -8.88 -17.43
C ASN A 14 -0.96 -7.76 -16.94
N TYR A 15 -2.09 -8.18 -16.38
CA TYR A 15 -3.02 -7.31 -15.69
C TYR A 15 -2.76 -7.31 -14.18
N GLU A 16 -2.70 -6.12 -13.61
CA GLU A 16 -2.47 -5.92 -12.18
C GLU A 16 -3.69 -5.30 -11.50
N PHE A 17 -4.12 -5.92 -10.40
CA PHE A 17 -5.26 -5.47 -9.60
C PHE A 17 -4.79 -5.11 -8.20
N ALA A 18 -4.52 -3.83 -7.97
CA ALA A 18 -4.12 -3.34 -6.67
C ALA A 18 -5.30 -3.41 -5.70
N SER A 19 -5.09 -3.95 -4.51
CA SER A 19 -6.14 -4.06 -3.49
C SER A 19 -5.68 -3.46 -2.17
N LEU A 20 -6.60 -2.78 -1.50
CA LEU A 20 -6.40 -2.23 -0.16
C LEU A 20 -7.32 -2.93 0.84
N ILE A 21 -6.73 -3.33 1.97
CA ILE A 21 -7.45 -3.81 3.15
C ILE A 21 -7.22 -2.79 4.25
N VAL A 22 -8.29 -2.20 4.75
CA VAL A 22 -8.28 -1.31 5.91
C VAL A 22 -9.01 -2.00 7.04
N ILE A 23 -8.43 -1.97 8.22
CA ILE A 23 -9.00 -2.52 9.44
C ILE A 23 -9.20 -1.34 10.39
N ASP A 24 -10.46 -0.96 10.58
CA ASP A 24 -10.85 0.12 11.49
C ASP A 24 -11.38 -0.48 12.81
N ASP A 25 -10.48 -1.15 13.53
CA ASP A 25 -10.75 -1.78 14.82
C ASP A 25 -9.50 -1.69 15.70
N GLU A 26 -9.58 -0.90 16.78
CA GLU A 26 -8.47 -0.68 17.73
C GLU A 26 -8.06 -1.97 18.45
N GLU A 27 -8.95 -2.96 18.56
CA GLU A 27 -8.68 -4.22 19.22
C GLU A 27 -8.13 -5.30 18.28
N PHE A 28 -8.12 -5.06 16.97
CA PHE A 28 -7.74 -6.07 15.98
C PHE A 28 -6.36 -6.68 16.26
N TRP A 29 -5.35 -5.83 16.46
CA TRP A 29 -3.98 -6.30 16.69
C TRP A 29 -3.83 -7.00 18.04
N THR A 30 -4.55 -6.58 19.07
CA THR A 30 -4.57 -7.27 20.37
C THR A 30 -5.19 -8.66 20.26
N ARG A 31 -6.27 -8.81 19.48
CA ARG A 31 -6.99 -10.09 19.34
C ARG A 31 -6.34 -11.05 18.33
N HIS A 32 -5.79 -10.52 17.24
CA HIS A 32 -5.36 -11.32 16.08
C HIS A 32 -3.88 -11.16 15.71
N GLY A 33 -3.14 -10.23 16.34
CA GLY A 33 -1.75 -9.97 15.99
C GLY A 33 -0.86 -11.21 16.04
N GLY A 34 -1.02 -12.05 17.07
CA GLY A 34 -0.27 -13.31 17.17
C GLY A 34 -0.62 -14.35 16.08
N GLN A 35 -1.86 -14.35 15.59
CA GLN A 35 -2.28 -15.22 14.48
C GLN A 35 -1.71 -14.71 13.15
N VAL A 36 -1.64 -13.39 12.97
CA VAL A 36 -1.00 -12.77 11.81
C VAL A 36 0.50 -13.02 11.82
N GLU A 37 1.17 -12.93 12.97
CA GLU A 37 2.61 -13.18 13.08
C GLU A 37 2.98 -14.65 12.84
N ALA A 38 2.15 -15.58 13.31
CA ALA A 38 2.38 -17.01 13.12
C ALA A 38 2.06 -17.52 11.71
N ASN A 39 1.40 -16.71 10.87
CA ASN A 39 1.11 -17.10 9.50
C ASN A 39 2.38 -16.96 8.62
N TRP A 40 2.73 -18.04 7.92
CA TRP A 40 3.90 -18.06 7.04
C TRP A 40 3.71 -17.14 5.81
N GLU A 41 2.46 -16.93 5.36
CA GLU A 41 2.14 -16.02 4.24
C GLU A 41 2.41 -14.55 4.59
N SER A 42 2.44 -14.21 5.86
CA SER A 42 2.77 -12.87 6.38
C SER A 42 4.24 -12.71 6.76
N SER A 43 5.08 -13.73 6.57
CA SER A 43 6.52 -13.67 6.91
C SER A 43 7.29 -12.55 6.19
N SER A 44 6.78 -12.07 5.06
CA SER A 44 7.34 -10.95 4.29
C SER A 44 6.68 -9.60 4.57
N LEU A 45 5.67 -9.54 5.46
CA LEU A 45 4.98 -8.29 5.79
C LEU A 45 5.96 -7.33 6.45
N ARG A 46 5.96 -6.10 5.94
CA ARG A 46 6.67 -4.97 6.55
C ARG A 46 5.66 -4.02 7.16
N ARG A 47 5.97 -3.53 8.35
CA ARG A 47 5.13 -2.56 9.06
C ARG A 47 5.68 -1.16 8.90
N TYR A 48 4.88 -0.27 8.33
CA TYR A 48 5.18 1.15 8.20
C TYR A 48 4.09 1.97 8.88
N SER A 49 4.46 3.08 9.49
CA SER A 49 3.49 4.03 10.04
C SER A 49 2.90 4.87 8.91
N SER A 50 1.57 4.93 8.82
CA SER A 50 0.88 5.84 7.89
C SER A 50 1.00 7.32 8.28
N LEU A 51 1.62 7.62 9.42
CA LEU A 51 1.91 8.99 9.88
C LEU A 51 3.33 9.42 9.53
N ASP A 52 4.19 8.50 9.08
CA ASP A 52 5.58 8.79 8.71
C ASP A 52 5.72 8.95 7.19
N SER A 53 5.36 10.14 6.71
CA SER A 53 5.42 10.46 5.28
C SER A 53 6.83 10.37 4.70
N SER A 54 7.86 10.65 5.51
CA SER A 54 9.25 10.63 5.08
C SER A 54 9.71 9.20 4.81
N LEU A 55 9.48 8.29 5.77
CA LEU A 55 9.80 6.88 5.62
C LEU A 55 9.05 6.23 4.44
N LEU A 56 7.79 6.61 4.24
CA LEU A 56 7.01 6.13 3.10
C LEU A 56 7.54 6.67 1.76
N SER A 57 8.03 7.91 1.72
CA SER A 57 8.65 8.48 0.51
C SER A 57 9.98 7.79 0.17
N GLU A 58 10.77 7.45 1.18
CA GLU A 58 11.98 6.63 1.02
C GLU A 58 11.64 5.23 0.49
N LEU A 59 10.62 4.58 1.08
CA LEU A 59 10.14 3.27 0.62
C LEU A 59 9.71 3.31 -0.84
N ILE A 60 8.93 4.32 -1.25
CA ILE A 60 8.48 4.48 -2.66
C ILE A 60 9.68 4.61 -3.62
N SER A 61 10.77 5.21 -3.16
CA SER A 61 11.96 5.47 -3.97
C SER A 61 12.94 4.29 -4.03
N ASP A 62 12.65 3.17 -3.34
CA ASP A 62 13.50 1.99 -3.31
C ASP A 62 13.55 1.30 -4.69
N VAL A 63 14.76 1.07 -5.21
CA VAL A 63 14.97 0.42 -6.51
C VAL A 63 14.63 -1.08 -6.49
N ALA A 64 14.42 -1.67 -5.31
CA ALA A 64 14.07 -3.08 -5.16
C ALA A 64 12.61 -3.40 -5.54
N TRP A 65 11.77 -2.40 -5.82
CA TRP A 65 10.40 -2.63 -6.23
C TRP A 65 10.30 -3.32 -7.60
N SER A 66 9.37 -4.27 -7.71
CA SER A 66 8.82 -4.63 -9.03
C SER A 66 7.85 -3.55 -9.50
N ASN A 67 7.60 -3.49 -10.81
CA ASN A 67 6.65 -2.55 -11.40
C ASN A 67 5.24 -2.72 -10.78
N GLU A 68 4.82 -3.97 -10.58
CA GLU A 68 3.53 -4.33 -10.00
C GLU A 68 3.45 -3.93 -8.53
N GLY A 69 4.50 -4.22 -7.75
CA GLY A 69 4.56 -3.90 -6.33
C GLY A 69 4.51 -2.39 -6.07
N LEU A 70 5.30 -1.61 -6.82
CA LEU A 70 5.27 -0.16 -6.73
C LEU A 70 3.91 0.39 -7.15
N PHE A 71 3.34 -0.10 -8.26
CA PHE A 71 2.01 0.29 -8.69
C PHE A 71 0.95 0.04 -7.61
N ALA A 72 0.92 -1.17 -7.04
CA ALA A 72 -0.04 -1.54 -6.01
C ALA A 72 0.11 -0.69 -4.74
N LEU A 73 1.34 -0.44 -4.31
CA LEU A 73 1.62 0.43 -3.17
C LEU A 73 1.10 1.86 -3.42
N LEU A 74 1.42 2.45 -4.57
CA LEU A 74 1.00 3.82 -4.89
C LEU A 74 -0.52 3.94 -4.98
N GLN A 75 -1.21 2.98 -5.59
CA GLN A 75 -2.68 2.97 -5.61
C GLN A 75 -3.27 2.84 -4.20
N GLY A 76 -2.69 1.97 -3.37
CA GLY A 76 -3.09 1.78 -1.97
C GLY A 76 -2.92 3.04 -1.13
N LEU A 77 -1.75 3.68 -1.18
CA LEU A 77 -1.46 4.92 -0.44
C LEU A 77 -2.35 6.08 -0.91
N ARG A 78 -2.55 6.22 -2.23
CA ARG A 78 -3.46 7.23 -2.77
C ARG A 78 -4.87 7.02 -2.24
N ARG A 79 -5.39 5.78 -2.27
CA ARG A 79 -6.73 5.49 -1.72
C ARG A 79 -6.80 5.73 -0.22
N LEU A 80 -5.78 5.28 0.53
CA LEU A 80 -5.71 5.47 1.97
C LEU A 80 -5.70 6.96 2.35
N SER A 81 -5.03 7.82 1.57
CA SER A 81 -5.06 9.28 1.79
C SER A 81 -6.45 9.90 1.65
N GLN A 82 -7.30 9.33 0.78
CA GLN A 82 -8.67 9.81 0.53
C GLN A 82 -9.64 9.43 1.65
N ILE A 83 -9.45 8.24 2.26
CA ILE A 83 -10.36 7.69 3.26
C ILE A 83 -9.87 7.82 4.70
N GLY A 84 -8.56 8.02 4.91
CA GLY A 84 -7.93 8.02 6.23
C GLY A 84 -8.03 9.34 7.01
N GLY A 85 -8.39 10.44 6.35
CA GLY A 85 -8.56 11.75 6.98
C GLY A 85 -7.34 12.18 7.79
N TYR A 86 -7.55 12.57 9.05
CA TYR A 86 -6.48 13.01 9.97
C TYR A 86 -5.63 11.88 10.56
N ARG A 87 -6.04 10.61 10.37
CA ARG A 87 -5.33 9.43 10.91
C ARG A 87 -4.12 9.03 10.05
N VAL A 88 -3.92 9.70 8.92
CA VAL A 88 -2.84 9.40 7.97
C VAL A 88 -2.14 10.70 7.54
N SER A 89 -0.85 10.61 7.32
CA SER A 89 0.01 11.67 6.77
C SER A 89 0.88 11.03 5.69
N LEU A 90 0.36 11.01 4.47
CA LEU A 90 0.94 10.28 3.34
C LEU A 90 1.53 11.24 2.31
N PRO A 91 2.59 10.83 1.58
CA PRO A 91 3.09 11.61 0.47
C PRO A 91 2.01 11.80 -0.60
N ARG A 92 2.01 12.97 -1.24
CA ARG A 92 1.04 13.30 -2.29
C ARG A 92 1.39 12.52 -3.56
N ILE A 93 0.45 11.71 -4.03
CA ILE A 93 0.58 10.89 -5.24
C ILE A 93 -0.41 11.42 -6.27
N ASP A 94 0.07 12.29 -7.15
CA ASP A 94 -0.71 12.84 -8.27
C ASP A 94 -0.27 12.20 -9.60
N TRP A 95 -1.18 12.23 -10.58
CA TRP A 95 -0.86 11.88 -11.95
C TRP A 95 -0.40 13.11 -12.71
N GLU A 96 0.73 13.02 -13.40
CA GLU A 96 1.16 14.03 -14.37
C GLU A 96 1.02 13.45 -15.78
N ILE A 97 0.16 14.07 -16.59
CA ILE A 97 0.13 13.81 -18.04
C ILE A 97 0.90 14.95 -18.69
N ARG A 98 2.12 14.66 -19.16
CA ARG A 98 2.86 15.60 -20.01
C ARG A 98 2.35 15.46 -21.44
N SER A 99 1.61 16.46 -21.90
CA SER A 99 1.20 16.66 -23.29
C SER A 99 2.36 17.22 -24.12
#